data_AF-A0A928NAZ8-F1
#
_entry.id   AF-A0A928NAZ8-F1
#
_cell.length_a   1.000
_cell.length_b   1.000
_cell.length_c   1.000
_cell.angle_alpha   90.00
_cell.angle_beta   90.00
_cell.angle_gamma   90.00
#
_symmetry.space_group_name_H-M   'P 1'
#
loop_
_entity.id
_entity.type
_entity.pdbx_description
1 polymer ?
#
loop_
_entity_poly.entity_id
_entity_poly.type
_entity_poly.pdbx_seq_one_letter_code
_entity_poly.pdbx_strand_id
1 'polypeptide(L)'
;MSIAEKLIQAAENEQKVYDAGKQKRTREFWECVTGYGQRRNFSRFLRNSDLTGETLPEDLFTIENAGAMFYNYYGTALPEGVDLANIDTTKTGNDSAVSNIVGYSPNLEEVYDVNIPEGILDYYCSFQNCPMLRKIEKVRSNKDTAFTSTFVGDSNLEEITFEGVIGKNISLKQSTKLSLETLTNLIDCLYDYSGSTATYTCTLGAENLAKLTDEQKAAATTKGWSLA
;
A
#
# COMPACT_ATOMS: atom_id res chain seq x y z
N MET A 1 11.93 -50.31 -13.53
CA MET A 1 11.98 -48.92 -13.99
C MET A 1 12.54 -48.87 -15.42
N SER A 2 11.76 -48.43 -16.38
CA SER A 2 12.14 -48.29 -17.80
C SER A 2 13.16 -47.17 -18.00
N ILE A 3 13.81 -47.13 -19.17
CA ILE A 3 14.74 -46.03 -19.52
C ILE A 3 13.99 -44.69 -19.52
N ALA A 4 12.74 -44.68 -20.01
CA ALA A 4 11.90 -43.49 -20.01
C ALA A 4 11.61 -42.99 -18.58
N GLU A 5 11.27 -43.89 -17.66
CA GLU A 5 11.04 -43.55 -16.24
C GLU A 5 12.30 -42.99 -15.56
N LYS A 6 13.49 -43.51 -15.88
CA LYS A 6 14.75 -42.99 -15.36
C LYS A 6 15.09 -41.58 -15.88
N LEU A 7 14.79 -41.29 -17.15
CA LEU A 7 15.00 -39.98 -17.75
C LEU A 7 14.07 -38.93 -17.14
N ILE A 8 12.81 -39.29 -16.92
CA ILE A 8 11.84 -38.43 -16.22
C ILE A 8 12.35 -38.14 -14.80
N GLN A 9 12.75 -39.16 -14.06
CA GLN A 9 13.24 -38.98 -12.69
C GLN A 9 14.50 -38.10 -12.60
N ALA A 10 15.40 -38.21 -13.58
CA ALA A 10 16.60 -37.38 -13.65
C ALA A 10 16.25 -35.90 -13.91
N ALA A 11 15.35 -35.62 -14.85
CA ALA A 11 14.89 -34.27 -15.14
C ALA A 11 14.17 -33.63 -13.95
N GLU A 12 13.31 -34.39 -13.25
CA GLU A 12 12.67 -33.94 -12.02
C GLU A 12 13.69 -33.62 -10.92
N ASN A 13 14.74 -34.42 -10.78
CA ASN A 13 15.78 -34.18 -9.79
C ASN A 13 16.63 -32.95 -10.11
N GLU A 14 16.95 -32.72 -11.39
CA GLU A 14 17.66 -31.54 -11.85
C GLU A 14 16.87 -30.26 -11.56
N GLN A 15 15.56 -30.26 -11.88
CA GLN A 15 14.68 -29.14 -11.58
C GLN A 15 14.61 -28.87 -10.07
N LYS A 16 14.47 -29.91 -9.24
CA LYS A 16 14.46 -29.77 -7.77
C LYS A 16 15.75 -29.14 -7.23
N VAL A 17 16.92 -29.53 -7.76
CA VAL A 17 18.21 -28.95 -7.35
C VAL A 17 18.32 -27.49 -7.77
N TYR A 18 17.88 -27.17 -8.99
CA TYR A 18 17.84 -25.80 -9.49
C TYR A 18 16.94 -24.91 -8.62
N ASP A 19 15.73 -25.37 -8.32
CA ASP A 19 14.76 -24.64 -7.50
C ASP A 19 15.28 -24.44 -6.07
N ALA A 20 15.88 -25.46 -5.46
CA ALA A 20 16.52 -25.34 -4.15
C ALA A 20 17.66 -24.31 -4.14
N GLY A 21 18.47 -24.26 -5.19
CA GLY A 21 19.52 -23.26 -5.37
C GLY A 21 18.97 -21.84 -5.52
N LYS A 22 17.86 -21.66 -6.24
CA LYS A 22 17.17 -20.37 -6.37
C LYS A 22 16.57 -19.92 -5.04
N GLN A 23 15.88 -20.81 -4.33
CA GLN A 23 15.30 -20.54 -3.01
C GLN A 23 16.38 -20.13 -1.99
N LYS A 24 17.51 -20.85 -1.96
CA LYS A 24 18.63 -20.52 -1.08
C LYS A 24 19.18 -19.10 -1.34
N ARG A 25 19.42 -18.74 -2.61
CA ARG A 25 19.89 -17.39 -2.97
C ARG A 25 18.90 -16.29 -2.61
N THR A 26 17.61 -16.54 -2.87
CA THR A 26 16.52 -15.62 -2.52
C THR A 26 16.49 -15.38 -1.02
N ARG A 27 16.60 -16.46 -0.23
CA ARG A 27 16.66 -16.38 1.23
C ARG A 27 17.88 -15.59 1.72
N GLU A 28 19.08 -15.90 1.23
CA GLU A 28 20.32 -15.19 1.61
C GLU A 28 20.26 -13.69 1.27
N PHE A 29 19.67 -13.32 0.13
CA PHE A 29 19.42 -11.93 -0.23
C PHE A 29 18.52 -11.24 0.80
N TRP A 30 17.36 -11.84 1.10
CA TRP A 30 16.42 -11.26 2.06
C TRP A 30 16.96 -11.24 3.49
N GLU A 31 17.73 -12.23 3.92
CA GLU A 31 18.44 -12.19 5.22
C GLU A 31 19.39 -10.98 5.31
N CYS A 32 20.09 -10.64 4.22
CA CYS A 32 20.91 -9.44 4.15
C CYS A 32 20.09 -8.14 4.19
N VAL A 33 19.00 -8.10 3.40
CA VAL A 33 18.08 -6.96 3.32
C VAL A 33 17.37 -6.73 4.65
N THR A 34 16.99 -7.77 5.39
CA THR A 34 16.32 -7.65 6.70
C THR A 34 17.31 -7.52 7.85
N GLY A 35 18.61 -7.72 7.60
CA GLY A 35 19.61 -7.77 8.65
C GLY A 35 19.30 -8.89 9.65
N TYR A 36 18.91 -10.07 9.15
CA TYR A 36 18.43 -11.20 9.94
C TYR A 36 17.27 -10.81 10.88
N GLY A 37 16.31 -10.06 10.33
CA GLY A 37 15.12 -9.58 11.04
C GLY A 37 15.34 -8.38 11.97
N GLN A 38 16.55 -7.81 12.03
CA GLN A 38 16.88 -6.71 12.95
C GLN A 38 16.80 -5.31 12.30
N ARG A 39 16.63 -5.22 10.98
CA ARG A 39 16.66 -3.94 10.26
C ARG A 39 15.37 -3.16 10.50
N ARG A 40 15.51 -1.88 10.83
CA ARG A 40 14.41 -0.93 11.07
C ARG A 40 14.27 0.18 10.01
N ASN A 41 15.22 0.27 9.09
CA ASN A 41 15.20 1.26 8.01
C ASN A 41 15.64 0.60 6.70
N PHE A 42 14.67 0.26 5.87
CA PHE A 42 14.86 -0.43 4.60
C PHE A 42 15.16 0.51 3.44
N SER A 43 14.86 1.81 3.58
CA SER A 43 15.04 2.82 2.52
C SER A 43 16.44 2.84 1.92
N ARG A 44 17.49 2.49 2.67
CA ARG A 44 18.86 2.45 2.12
C ARG A 44 19.13 1.28 1.18
N PHE A 45 18.37 0.19 1.29
CA PHE A 45 18.61 -1.07 0.59
C PHE A 45 17.61 -1.29 -0.54
N LEU A 46 16.38 -0.83 -0.37
CA LEU A 46 15.29 -1.01 -1.33
C LEU A 46 15.07 0.24 -2.21
N ARG A 47 15.67 1.37 -1.86
CA ARG A 47 15.64 2.56 -2.72
C ARG A 47 16.38 2.29 -4.01
N ASN A 48 15.80 2.74 -5.11
CA ASN A 48 16.30 2.56 -6.47
C ASN A 48 16.50 1.08 -6.86
N SER A 49 15.86 0.15 -6.14
CA SER A 49 15.83 -1.26 -6.55
C SER A 49 14.56 -1.56 -7.36
N ASP A 50 14.65 -2.59 -8.19
CA ASP A 50 13.50 -3.25 -8.81
C ASP A 50 13.49 -4.69 -8.30
N LEU A 51 12.47 -5.02 -7.52
CA LEU A 51 12.24 -6.33 -6.92
C LEU A 51 10.90 -6.91 -7.40
N THR A 52 10.43 -6.46 -8.57
CA THR A 52 9.19 -6.93 -9.16
C THR A 52 9.30 -8.45 -9.40
N GLY A 53 8.35 -9.21 -8.84
CA GLY A 53 8.33 -10.68 -8.95
C GLY A 53 9.32 -11.42 -8.04
N GLU A 54 10.04 -10.71 -7.17
CA GLU A 54 10.80 -11.36 -6.09
C GLU A 54 9.86 -11.77 -4.96
N THR A 55 10.07 -12.95 -4.39
CA THR A 55 9.29 -13.45 -3.26
C THR A 55 10.05 -13.23 -1.95
N LEU A 56 9.42 -12.53 -1.01
CA LEU A 56 9.91 -12.33 0.35
C LEU A 56 9.56 -13.56 1.21
N PRO A 57 10.54 -14.20 1.88
CA PRO A 57 10.24 -15.26 2.84
C PRO A 57 9.50 -14.71 4.07
N GLU A 58 8.30 -15.22 4.32
CA GLU A 58 7.41 -14.77 5.42
C GLU A 58 8.09 -14.81 6.80
N ASP A 59 8.99 -15.76 7.03
CA ASP A 59 9.70 -15.94 8.30
C ASP A 59 10.81 -14.92 8.57
N LEU A 60 11.24 -14.19 7.54
CA LEU A 60 12.33 -13.21 7.64
C LEU A 60 11.82 -11.78 7.87
N PHE A 61 10.49 -11.59 7.83
CA PHE A 61 9.91 -10.26 7.67
C PHE A 61 8.85 -9.95 8.74
N THR A 62 9.29 -9.58 9.95
CA THR A 62 8.43 -8.85 10.88
C THR A 62 8.57 -7.36 10.63
N ILE A 63 7.53 -6.71 10.10
CA ILE A 63 7.60 -5.29 9.78
C ILE A 63 7.42 -4.49 11.06
N GLU A 64 8.48 -4.18 11.78
CA GLU A 64 8.34 -3.25 12.92
C GLU A 64 8.13 -1.80 12.41
N ASN A 65 8.58 -1.50 11.19
CA ASN A 65 8.52 -0.16 10.58
C ASN A 65 8.52 -0.26 9.03
N ALA A 66 7.43 0.16 8.38
CA ALA A 66 7.34 0.29 6.92
C ALA A 66 7.71 1.70 6.42
N GLY A 67 8.09 2.60 7.33
CA GLY A 67 8.48 3.97 7.06
C GLY A 67 9.62 4.05 6.06
N ALA A 68 9.37 4.73 4.95
CA ALA A 68 10.26 4.87 3.81
C ALA A 68 10.76 3.52 3.23
N MET A 69 10.06 2.41 3.50
CA MET A 69 10.60 1.08 3.22
C MET A 69 10.96 0.91 1.74
N PHE A 70 10.05 1.31 0.86
CA PHE A 70 10.17 1.30 -0.60
C PHE A 70 10.18 2.73 -1.16
N TYR A 71 10.71 3.69 -0.39
CA TYR A 71 10.82 5.07 -0.85
C TYR A 71 11.74 5.17 -2.08
N ASN A 72 11.28 5.81 -3.16
CA ASN A 72 11.95 5.82 -4.46
C ASN A 72 12.21 4.40 -5.00
N TYR A 73 11.24 3.51 -4.92
CA TYR A 73 11.32 2.17 -5.50
C TYR A 73 11.10 2.21 -7.02
N TYR A 74 11.85 1.40 -7.78
CA TYR A 74 11.86 1.45 -9.25
C TYR A 74 11.11 0.28 -9.89
N GLY A 75 10.67 -0.70 -9.11
CA GLY A 75 9.84 -1.78 -9.61
C GLY A 75 8.41 -1.33 -9.91
N THR A 76 7.73 -2.15 -10.69
CA THR A 76 6.33 -1.91 -11.13
C THR A 76 5.31 -2.44 -10.13
N ALA A 77 5.71 -3.38 -9.27
CA ALA A 77 4.94 -3.87 -8.15
C ALA A 77 5.86 -4.14 -6.95
N LEU A 78 5.28 -4.15 -5.75
CA LEU A 78 5.99 -4.61 -4.56
C LEU A 78 6.34 -6.11 -4.70
N PRO A 79 7.44 -6.57 -4.07
CA PRO A 79 7.76 -8.00 -4.01
C PRO A 79 6.59 -8.82 -3.47
N GLU A 80 6.43 -10.04 -3.98
CA GLU A 80 5.44 -10.99 -3.47
C GLU A 80 5.74 -11.33 -2.00
N GLY A 81 4.69 -11.46 -1.18
CA GLY A 81 4.84 -11.74 0.25
C GLY A 81 5.15 -10.54 1.13
N VAL A 82 5.26 -9.32 0.56
CA VAL A 82 5.27 -8.09 1.34
C VAL A 82 3.86 -7.84 1.87
N ASP A 83 3.63 -8.24 3.12
CA ASP A 83 2.40 -7.99 3.83
C ASP A 83 2.55 -6.75 4.73
N LEU A 84 2.23 -5.57 4.19
CA LEU A 84 2.18 -4.33 4.96
C LEU A 84 1.03 -4.36 5.99
N ALA A 85 0.22 -5.42 6.05
CA ALA A 85 -0.85 -5.52 7.02
C ALA A 85 -0.38 -5.83 8.45
N ASN A 86 0.79 -6.45 8.60
CA ASN A 86 1.32 -6.95 9.87
C ASN A 86 2.43 -6.05 10.46
N ILE A 87 2.31 -4.74 10.29
CA ILE A 87 3.29 -3.81 10.88
C ILE A 87 3.13 -3.80 12.42
N ASP A 88 4.17 -4.17 13.16
CA ASP A 88 4.17 -4.12 14.63
C ASP A 88 4.60 -2.73 15.12
N THR A 89 3.63 -1.82 15.22
CA THR A 89 3.85 -0.42 15.59
C THR A 89 4.11 -0.22 17.07
N THR A 90 3.88 -1.23 17.91
CA THR A 90 4.15 -1.16 19.36
C THR A 90 5.63 -0.92 19.65
N LYS A 91 6.50 -1.19 18.67
CA LYS A 91 7.96 -1.03 18.74
C LYS A 91 8.48 0.27 18.12
N THR A 92 7.63 1.00 17.40
CA THR A 92 7.94 2.31 16.82
C THR A 92 7.07 3.36 17.48
N GLY A 93 7.60 4.04 18.49
CA GLY A 93 6.82 5.03 19.26
C GLY A 93 6.45 6.33 18.52
N ASN A 94 6.08 6.30 17.22
CA ASN A 94 5.59 7.46 16.47
C ASN A 94 5.06 7.14 15.05
N ASP A 95 4.26 8.07 14.51
CA ASP A 95 3.63 8.16 13.17
C ASP A 95 4.55 7.89 11.95
N SER A 96 5.86 7.80 12.17
CA SER A 96 6.84 7.46 11.14
C SER A 96 6.74 6.02 10.60
N ALA A 97 6.05 5.12 11.32
CA ALA A 97 6.04 3.68 10.98
C ALA A 97 5.44 3.35 9.61
N VAL A 98 4.58 4.23 9.08
CA VAL A 98 3.95 4.09 7.75
C VAL A 98 4.17 5.32 6.89
N SER A 99 5.07 6.23 7.28
CA SER A 99 5.35 7.44 6.52
C SER A 99 6.16 7.10 5.26
N ASN A 100 5.82 7.68 4.11
CA ASN A 100 6.57 7.55 2.86
C ASN A 100 6.80 6.09 2.38
N ILE A 101 5.91 5.14 2.70
CA ILE A 101 6.10 3.69 2.44
C ILE A 101 6.67 3.44 1.05
N VAL A 102 5.99 3.92 0.02
CA VAL A 102 6.36 3.76 -1.39
C VAL A 102 6.52 5.10 -2.12
N GLY A 103 6.53 6.22 -1.40
CA GLY A 103 6.53 7.55 -2.01
C GLY A 103 7.70 7.75 -2.99
N TYR A 104 7.45 8.56 -4.02
CA TYR A 104 8.38 8.93 -5.09
C TYR A 104 8.84 7.74 -5.94
N SER A 105 8.01 6.70 -6.07
CA SER A 105 8.32 5.53 -6.89
C SER A 105 7.85 5.77 -8.33
N PRO A 106 8.76 6.03 -9.30
CA PRO A 106 8.39 6.54 -10.62
C PRO A 106 7.67 5.51 -11.50
N ASN A 107 7.89 4.22 -11.23
CA ASN A 107 7.39 3.13 -12.06
C ASN A 107 6.35 2.27 -11.35
N LEU A 108 6.09 2.49 -10.06
CA LEU A 108 5.19 1.65 -9.29
C LEU A 108 3.77 1.80 -9.81
N GLU A 109 3.15 0.69 -10.19
CA GLU A 109 1.82 0.64 -10.79
C GLU A 109 0.76 0.12 -9.82
N GLU A 110 1.14 -0.85 -8.97
CA GLU A 110 0.21 -1.54 -8.08
C GLU A 110 0.78 -1.71 -6.67
N VAL A 111 -0.09 -1.52 -5.68
CA VAL A 111 0.14 -1.86 -4.27
C VAL A 111 -1.01 -2.76 -3.81
N TYR A 112 -0.69 -3.89 -3.17
CA TYR A 112 -1.67 -4.91 -2.81
C TYR A 112 -2.49 -4.51 -1.56
N ASP A 113 -1.94 -4.64 -0.35
CA ASP A 113 -2.67 -4.31 0.88
C ASP A 113 -1.82 -3.46 1.83
N VAL A 114 -2.41 -2.39 2.38
CA VAL A 114 -1.81 -1.54 3.40
C VAL A 114 -2.74 -1.44 4.60
N ASN A 115 -2.30 -1.94 5.76
CA ASN A 115 -3.03 -1.78 7.02
C ASN A 115 -2.46 -0.65 7.88
N ILE A 116 -3.32 -0.07 8.71
CA ILE A 116 -2.90 0.68 9.90
C ILE A 116 -3.07 -0.20 11.13
N PRO A 117 -1.97 -0.54 11.79
CA PRO A 117 -2.03 -1.12 13.13
C PRO A 117 -2.56 -0.08 14.13
N GLU A 118 -3.17 -0.54 15.22
CA GLU A 118 -3.65 0.35 16.27
C GLU A 118 -2.54 1.31 16.75
N GLY A 119 -2.88 2.59 16.89
CA GLY A 119 -1.97 3.63 17.41
C GLY A 119 -1.21 4.45 16.36
N ILE A 120 -1.29 4.14 15.06
CA ILE A 120 -0.76 5.01 14.00
C ILE A 120 -1.80 6.04 13.58
N LEU A 121 -1.39 7.31 13.51
CA LEU A 121 -2.31 8.43 13.29
C LEU A 121 -2.21 9.04 11.90
N ASP A 122 -1.23 8.68 11.04
CA ASP A 122 -1.09 9.33 9.71
C ASP A 122 -0.38 8.46 8.65
N TYR A 123 -0.95 8.39 7.45
CA TYR A 123 -0.31 7.90 6.23
C TYR A 123 0.55 8.99 5.54
N TYR A 124 1.41 9.65 6.31
CA TYR A 124 2.13 10.83 5.83
C TYR A 124 2.95 10.50 4.57
N CYS A 125 2.59 11.12 3.44
CA CYS A 125 3.24 10.95 2.14
C CYS A 125 3.41 9.47 1.67
N SER A 126 2.61 8.52 2.18
CA SER A 126 2.86 7.08 1.97
C SER A 126 2.90 6.66 0.50
N PHE A 127 2.10 7.30 -0.36
CA PHE A 127 2.05 7.05 -1.81
C PHE A 127 2.45 8.27 -2.65
N GLN A 128 2.86 9.38 -2.03
CA GLN A 128 3.10 10.65 -2.72
C GLN A 128 4.03 10.50 -3.93
N ASN A 129 3.67 11.13 -5.04
CA ASN A 129 4.45 11.23 -6.28
C ASN A 129 4.79 9.87 -6.88
N CYS A 130 3.82 8.96 -6.93
CA CYS A 130 3.89 7.73 -7.70
C CYS A 130 3.08 7.92 -9.00
N PRO A 131 3.66 8.54 -10.05
CA PRO A 131 2.92 8.96 -11.22
C PRO A 131 2.36 7.79 -12.04
N MET A 132 2.86 6.56 -11.88
CA MET A 132 2.36 5.37 -12.58
C MET A 132 1.40 4.54 -11.73
N LEU A 133 1.19 4.90 -10.46
CA LEU A 133 0.35 4.15 -9.54
C LEU A 133 -1.09 4.21 -10.01
N ARG A 134 -1.62 3.06 -10.45
CA ARG A 134 -2.99 2.91 -10.95
C ARG A 134 -3.89 2.21 -9.95
N LYS A 135 -3.33 1.37 -9.08
CA LYS A 135 -4.10 0.57 -8.14
C LYS A 135 -3.46 0.49 -6.75
N ILE A 136 -4.28 0.70 -5.74
CA ILE A 136 -4.01 0.30 -4.36
C ILE A 136 -5.14 -0.64 -3.96
N GLU A 137 -4.91 -1.94 -3.93
CA GLU A 137 -5.99 -2.92 -3.71
C GLU A 137 -6.71 -2.66 -2.38
N LYS A 138 -5.98 -2.25 -1.33
CA LYS A 138 -6.60 -1.90 -0.05
C LYS A 138 -5.80 -0.93 0.82
N VAL A 139 -6.53 -0.02 1.48
CA VAL A 139 -6.04 0.84 2.57
C VAL A 139 -7.01 0.77 3.76
N ARG A 140 -6.54 0.26 4.91
CA ARG A 140 -7.35 0.22 6.15
C ARG A 140 -7.12 1.46 7.01
N SER A 141 -8.21 2.04 7.51
CA SER A 141 -8.16 3.27 8.29
C SER A 141 -9.08 3.21 9.51
N ASN A 142 -8.75 3.99 10.53
CA ASN A 142 -9.63 4.24 11.66
C ASN A 142 -9.98 5.73 11.75
N LYS A 143 -10.93 6.07 12.62
CA LYS A 143 -11.43 7.44 12.76
C LYS A 143 -10.32 8.48 13.02
N ASP A 144 -9.23 8.08 13.67
CA ASP A 144 -8.15 8.96 14.07
C ASP A 144 -7.01 9.06 13.06
N THR A 145 -7.00 8.20 12.05
CA THR A 145 -6.03 8.20 10.95
C THR A 145 -6.19 9.40 10.01
N ALA A 146 -5.10 10.12 9.81
CA ALA A 146 -4.94 11.16 8.80
C ALA A 146 -4.33 10.61 7.50
N PHE A 147 -4.55 11.38 6.42
CA PHE A 147 -4.03 11.12 5.08
C PHE A 147 -3.20 12.32 4.59
N THR A 148 -2.24 12.76 5.40
CA THR A 148 -1.49 14.00 5.12
C THR A 148 -0.59 13.80 3.91
N SER A 149 -0.89 14.53 2.83
CA SER A 149 -0.16 14.46 1.56
C SER A 149 -0.04 13.04 0.97
N THR A 150 -0.89 12.11 1.41
CA THR A 150 -0.76 10.68 1.12
C THR A 150 -0.80 10.36 -0.36
N PHE A 151 -1.72 10.99 -1.10
CA PHE A 151 -1.98 10.73 -2.53
C PHE A 151 -1.57 11.89 -3.45
N VAL A 152 -0.69 12.78 -2.98
CA VAL A 152 -0.26 13.95 -3.76
C VAL A 152 0.60 13.49 -4.93
N GLY A 153 0.26 13.87 -6.15
CA GLY A 153 1.01 13.54 -7.37
C GLY A 153 0.59 12.24 -8.05
N ASP A 154 -0.37 11.50 -7.50
CA ASP A 154 -0.78 10.18 -7.99
C ASP A 154 -1.88 10.29 -9.05
N SER A 155 -1.53 10.93 -10.17
CA SER A 155 -2.47 11.36 -11.21
C SER A 155 -3.10 10.23 -12.02
N ASN A 156 -2.48 9.05 -12.01
CA ASN A 156 -2.96 7.85 -12.69
C ASN A 156 -3.72 6.89 -11.76
N LEU A 157 -3.94 7.22 -10.49
CA LEU A 157 -4.66 6.34 -9.57
C LEU A 157 -6.13 6.19 -10.02
N GLU A 158 -6.52 4.95 -10.28
CA GLU A 158 -7.82 4.54 -10.82
C GLU A 158 -8.63 3.75 -9.79
N GLU A 159 -7.97 2.83 -9.08
CA GLU A 159 -8.60 1.93 -8.12
C GLU A 159 -7.94 2.07 -6.73
N ILE A 160 -8.76 2.39 -5.73
CA ILE A 160 -8.43 2.22 -4.32
C ILE A 160 -9.65 1.71 -3.55
N THR A 161 -9.43 0.71 -2.70
CA THR A 161 -10.43 0.26 -1.73
C THR A 161 -10.06 0.76 -0.34
N PHE A 162 -10.94 1.56 0.25
CA PHE A 162 -10.89 1.92 1.66
C PHE A 162 -11.67 0.90 2.49
N GLU A 163 -11.09 0.51 3.62
CA GLU A 163 -11.73 -0.35 4.61
C GLU A 163 -11.63 0.31 6.00
N GLY A 164 -12.67 0.16 6.80
CA GLY A 164 -12.77 0.82 8.11
C GLY A 164 -13.45 2.19 8.01
N VAL A 165 -12.95 3.16 8.78
CA VAL A 165 -13.60 4.45 8.99
C VAL A 165 -12.64 5.58 8.68
N ILE A 166 -13.05 6.51 7.83
CA ILE A 166 -12.29 7.73 7.53
C ILE A 166 -12.88 8.86 8.37
N GLY A 167 -12.14 9.27 9.41
CA GLY A 167 -12.56 10.35 10.31
C GLY A 167 -11.78 11.66 10.15
N LYS A 168 -10.72 11.71 9.35
CA LYS A 168 -9.94 12.92 9.07
C LYS A 168 -10.10 13.37 7.63
N ASN A 169 -9.74 14.64 7.38
CA ASN A 169 -9.73 15.19 6.04
C ASN A 169 -8.88 14.32 5.11
N ILE A 170 -9.38 14.13 3.90
CA ILE A 170 -8.73 13.33 2.85
C ILE A 170 -8.77 14.10 1.54
N SER A 171 -7.69 14.01 0.77
CA SER A 171 -7.58 14.66 -0.54
C SER A 171 -7.10 13.66 -1.58
N LEU A 172 -7.92 13.46 -2.60
CA LEU A 172 -7.67 12.66 -3.79
C LEU A 172 -7.77 13.52 -5.07
N LYS A 173 -7.82 14.85 -4.93
CA LYS A 173 -8.03 15.79 -6.06
C LYS A 173 -7.05 15.68 -7.22
N GLN A 174 -5.85 15.15 -6.97
CA GLN A 174 -4.84 14.98 -8.02
C GLN A 174 -4.99 13.62 -8.72
N SER A 175 -5.64 12.64 -8.09
CA SER A 175 -6.03 11.35 -8.68
C SER A 175 -7.29 11.53 -9.52
N THR A 176 -7.14 12.09 -10.72
CA THR A 176 -8.28 12.46 -11.59
C THR A 176 -8.98 11.27 -12.26
N LYS A 177 -8.39 10.06 -12.18
CA LYS A 177 -8.85 8.86 -12.86
C LYS A 177 -9.63 7.87 -11.99
N LEU A 178 -9.94 8.21 -10.74
CA LEU A 178 -10.65 7.31 -9.83
C LEU A 178 -11.96 6.76 -10.41
N SER A 179 -12.21 5.49 -10.21
CA SER A 179 -13.44 4.80 -10.61
C SER A 179 -14.63 5.27 -9.76
N LEU A 180 -15.86 5.12 -10.29
CA LEU A 180 -17.08 5.38 -9.52
C LEU A 180 -17.18 4.46 -8.29
N GLU A 181 -16.71 3.22 -8.41
CA GLU A 181 -16.69 2.24 -7.32
C GLU A 181 -15.82 2.73 -6.17
N THR A 182 -14.59 3.16 -6.45
CA THR A 182 -13.69 3.75 -5.47
C THR A 182 -14.29 4.98 -4.78
N LEU A 183 -14.90 5.88 -5.56
CA LEU A 183 -15.53 7.09 -4.98
C LEU A 183 -16.73 6.75 -4.09
N THR A 184 -17.51 5.73 -4.45
CA THR A 184 -18.65 5.26 -3.63
C THR A 184 -18.15 4.60 -2.35
N ASN A 185 -17.17 3.70 -2.46
CA ASN A 185 -16.54 3.05 -1.31
C ASN A 185 -15.94 4.08 -0.33
N LEU A 186 -15.26 5.12 -0.84
CA LEU A 186 -14.77 6.22 -0.02
C LEU A 186 -15.90 6.90 0.78
N ILE A 187 -17.00 7.26 0.11
CA ILE A 187 -18.16 7.91 0.74
C ILE A 187 -18.78 7.02 1.82
N ASP A 188 -18.86 5.71 1.57
CA ASP A 188 -19.38 4.74 2.53
C ASP A 188 -18.51 4.66 3.78
N CYS A 189 -17.18 4.73 3.62
CA CYS A 189 -16.21 4.76 4.72
C CYS A 189 -16.13 6.06 5.50
N LEU A 190 -16.69 7.18 5.01
CA LEU A 190 -16.70 8.45 5.75
C LEU A 190 -17.44 8.31 7.08
N TYR A 191 -16.82 8.78 8.16
CA TYR A 191 -17.42 8.83 9.50
C TYR A 191 -18.64 9.76 9.52
N ASP A 192 -19.69 9.38 10.26
CA ASP A 192 -20.87 10.22 10.42
C ASP A 192 -20.65 11.32 11.47
N TYR A 193 -20.46 12.55 10.99
CA TYR A 193 -20.36 13.78 11.77
C TYR A 193 -21.69 14.55 11.81
N SER A 194 -22.83 13.92 11.51
CA SER A 194 -24.14 14.57 11.65
C SER A 194 -24.32 15.16 13.05
N GLY A 195 -24.70 16.45 13.09
CA GLY A 195 -24.83 17.21 14.34
C GLY A 195 -23.52 17.79 14.90
N SER A 196 -22.37 17.53 14.29
CA SER A 196 -21.12 18.21 14.61
C SER A 196 -21.09 19.63 14.03
N THR A 197 -20.42 20.56 14.72
CA THR A 197 -20.10 21.91 14.20
C THR A 197 -18.71 21.98 13.57
N ALA A 198 -17.89 20.94 13.73
CA ALA A 198 -16.57 20.86 13.12
C ALA A 198 -16.69 20.58 11.62
N THR A 199 -15.82 21.22 10.83
CA THR A 199 -15.79 21.05 9.38
C THR A 199 -14.81 19.95 8.99
N TYR A 200 -15.32 18.95 8.27
CA TYR A 200 -14.52 17.88 7.67
C TYR A 200 -14.68 17.92 6.15
N THR A 201 -13.57 17.77 5.43
CA THR A 201 -13.55 17.93 3.97
C THR A 201 -13.00 16.69 3.29
N CYS A 202 -13.74 16.19 2.32
CA CYS A 202 -13.29 15.20 1.34
C CYS A 202 -13.03 15.95 0.03
N THR A 203 -11.74 16.09 -0.34
CA THR A 203 -11.32 16.87 -1.51
C THR A 203 -11.09 15.95 -2.69
N LEU A 204 -12.06 15.88 -3.60
CA LEU A 204 -12.10 15.00 -4.77
C LEU A 204 -11.72 15.73 -6.07
N GLY A 205 -11.91 17.05 -6.14
CA GLY A 205 -11.72 17.83 -7.37
C GLY A 205 -12.83 17.63 -8.39
N ALA A 206 -12.89 18.52 -9.39
CA ALA A 206 -14.02 18.62 -10.32
C ALA A 206 -14.24 17.34 -11.14
N GLU A 207 -13.17 16.69 -11.59
CA GLU A 207 -13.22 15.48 -12.42
C GLU A 207 -13.87 14.31 -11.68
N ASN A 208 -13.58 14.14 -10.40
CA ASN A 208 -14.16 13.07 -9.58
C ASN A 208 -15.56 13.43 -9.09
N LEU A 209 -15.81 14.70 -8.74
CA LEU A 209 -17.15 15.16 -8.37
C LEU A 209 -18.15 15.03 -9.53
N ALA A 210 -17.71 15.18 -10.77
CA ALA A 210 -18.55 15.00 -11.95
C ALA A 210 -18.99 13.54 -12.17
N LYS A 211 -18.26 12.56 -11.62
CA LYS A 211 -18.61 11.13 -11.71
C LYS A 211 -19.71 10.73 -10.73
N LEU A 212 -19.86 11.48 -9.63
CA LEU A 212 -20.84 11.20 -8.58
C LEU A 212 -22.23 11.75 -8.94
N THR A 213 -23.25 10.94 -8.65
CA THR A 213 -24.66 11.36 -8.63
C THR A 213 -24.93 12.34 -7.50
N ASP A 214 -26.06 13.05 -7.56
CA ASP A 214 -26.47 13.98 -6.51
C ASP A 214 -26.80 13.23 -5.22
N GLU A 215 -27.36 12.02 -5.32
CA GLU A 215 -27.62 11.14 -4.18
C GLU A 215 -26.33 10.70 -3.47
N GLN A 216 -25.29 10.36 -4.23
CA GLN A 216 -23.98 9.99 -3.64
C GLN A 216 -23.31 11.20 -2.97
N LYS A 217 -23.37 12.39 -3.59
CA LYS A 217 -22.89 13.63 -2.95
C LYS A 217 -23.66 13.93 -1.68
N ALA A 218 -24.99 13.77 -1.73
CA ALA A 218 -25.86 13.98 -0.59
C ALA A 218 -25.48 13.07 0.59
N ALA A 219 -25.19 11.78 0.33
CA ALA A 219 -24.77 10.83 1.36
C ALA A 219 -23.55 11.30 2.17
N ALA A 220 -22.55 11.90 1.51
CA ALA A 220 -21.41 12.50 2.21
C ALA A 220 -21.81 13.75 3.02
N THR A 221 -22.60 14.64 2.44
CA THR A 221 -23.03 15.88 3.11
C THR A 221 -23.96 15.62 4.30
N THR A 222 -24.82 14.61 4.24
CA THR A 222 -25.67 14.18 5.36
C THR A 222 -24.83 13.70 6.55
N LYS A 223 -23.70 13.04 6.27
CA LYS A 223 -22.68 12.67 7.27
C LYS A 223 -21.87 13.87 7.78
N GLY A 224 -22.18 15.11 7.41
CA GLY A 224 -21.47 16.31 7.85
C GLY A 224 -20.17 16.63 7.10
N TRP A 225 -19.93 16.01 5.93
CA TRP A 225 -18.75 16.29 5.12
C TRP A 225 -19.00 17.38 4.09
N SER A 226 -17.98 18.23 3.89
CA SER A 226 -17.89 19.12 2.73
C SER A 226 -17.16 18.39 1.60
N LEU A 227 -17.74 18.41 0.40
CA LEU A 227 -17.10 17.92 -0.83
C LEU A 227 -16.47 19.10 -1.58
N ALA A 228 -15.19 18.96 -1.96
CA ALA A 228 -14.42 20.00 -2.65
C ALA A 228 -13.60 19.46 -3.83
#